data_AF-A0A2D9I717-F1
#
_entry.id   AF-A0A2D9I717-F1
#
_cell.length_a   1.000
_cell.length_b   1.000
_cell.length_c   1.000
_cell.angle_alpha   90.00
_cell.angle_beta   90.00
_cell.angle_gamma   90.00
#
_symmetry.space_group_name_H-M   'P 1'
#
loop_
_entity.id
_entity.type
_entity.pdbx_description
1 polymer ?
#
loop_
_entity_poly.entity_id
_entity_poly.type
_entity_poly.pdbx_seq_one_letter_code
_entity_poly.pdbx_strand_id
1 'polypeptide(L)'
;MKKLKEKWGITSNFQLVIIFIVFGITGSVSAAISGPTIEYLFGDLNINGFLKFILQLIIIMPIYQVLLLFFGFIFFQFNFFFKFVKKFMKLFGFGFLFRD
;
A
#
# COMPACT_ATOMS: atom_id res chain seq x y z
N MET A 1 -2.52 -11.61 -23.74
CA MET A 1 -1.39 -11.66 -22.77
C MET A 1 -0.22 -10.71 -23.07
N LYS A 2 0.18 -10.46 -24.33
CA LYS A 2 1.29 -9.52 -24.66
C LYS A 2 1.01 -8.05 -24.26
N LYS A 3 -0.18 -7.53 -24.56
CA LYS A 3 -0.55 -6.11 -24.32
C LYS A 3 -0.58 -5.68 -22.83
N LEU A 4 -0.75 -6.60 -21.88
CA LEU A 4 -0.74 -6.29 -20.44
C LEU A 4 0.68 -6.26 -19.87
N LYS A 5 1.55 -7.16 -20.33
CA LYS A 5 2.96 -7.23 -19.93
C LYS A 5 3.75 -6.01 -20.38
N GLU A 6 3.53 -5.53 -21.61
CA GLU A 6 4.15 -4.29 -22.11
C GLU A 6 3.63 -3.05 -21.37
N LYS A 7 2.32 -2.99 -21.07
CA LYS A 7 1.70 -1.80 -20.45
C LYS A 7 2.08 -1.60 -18.98
N TRP A 8 2.50 -2.67 -18.30
CA TRP A 8 2.94 -2.65 -16.90
C TRP A 8 4.44 -2.93 -16.71
N GLY A 9 5.18 -3.24 -17.79
CA GLY A 9 6.60 -3.60 -17.73
C GLY A 9 6.89 -4.90 -17.00
N ILE A 10 5.92 -5.83 -16.97
CA ILE A 10 6.04 -7.11 -16.26
C ILE A 10 6.77 -8.10 -17.17
N THR A 11 8.02 -8.41 -16.83
CA THR A 11 8.94 -9.19 -17.68
C THR A 11 8.72 -10.70 -17.56
N SER A 12 8.19 -11.19 -16.43
CA SER A 12 8.07 -12.63 -16.16
C SER A 12 6.81 -13.01 -15.37
N ASN A 13 6.26 -14.21 -15.60
CA ASN A 13 5.19 -14.78 -14.80
C ASN A 13 5.60 -14.94 -13.32
N PHE A 14 6.91 -15.10 -13.06
CA PHE A 14 7.48 -15.19 -11.73
C PHE A 14 7.34 -13.88 -10.93
N GLN A 15 7.46 -12.73 -11.60
CA GLN A 15 7.26 -11.42 -10.99
C GLN A 15 5.82 -11.25 -10.47
N LEU A 16 4.85 -11.79 -11.20
CA LEU A 16 3.43 -11.73 -10.84
C LEU A 16 3.16 -12.52 -9.55
N VAL A 17 3.76 -13.70 -9.41
CA VAL A 17 3.66 -14.51 -8.17
C VAL A 17 4.25 -13.77 -6.97
N ILE A 18 5.43 -13.17 -7.13
CA ILE A 18 6.05 -12.34 -6.07
C ILE A 18 5.14 -11.19 -5.68
N ILE A 19 4.56 -10.49 -6.66
CA ILE A 19 3.65 -9.38 -6.41
C ILE A 19 2.43 -9.84 -5.59
N PHE A 20 1.83 -10.97 -5.91
CA PHE A 20 0.72 -11.53 -5.13
C PHE A 20 1.12 -11.88 -3.70
N ILE A 21 2.29 -12.49 -3.51
CA ILE A 21 2.82 -12.82 -2.18
C ILE A 21 3.04 -11.53 -1.37
N VAL A 22 3.70 -10.54 -1.95
CA VAL A 22 3.93 -9.24 -1.31
C VAL A 22 2.61 -8.56 -0.96
N PHE A 23 1.61 -8.60 -1.85
CA PHE A 23 0.30 -8.03 -1.57
C PHE A 23 -0.43 -8.74 -0.44
N GLY A 24 -0.35 -10.08 -0.39
CA GLY A 24 -0.90 -10.86 0.72
C GLY A 24 -0.25 -10.49 2.05
N ILE A 25 1.08 -10.47 2.10
CA ILE A 25 1.84 -10.13 3.31
C ILE A 25 1.54 -8.69 3.74
N THR A 26 1.67 -7.73 2.83
CA THR A 26 1.46 -6.31 3.15
C THR A 26 0.02 -6.01 3.56
N GLY A 27 -0.97 -6.68 2.95
CA GLY A 27 -2.39 -6.55 3.32
C GLY A 27 -2.68 -7.12 4.71
N SER A 28 -2.18 -8.31 5.03
CA SER A 28 -2.35 -8.90 6.36
C SER A 28 -1.61 -8.10 7.45
N VAL A 29 -0.38 -7.66 7.17
CA VAL A 29 0.44 -6.89 8.10
C VAL A 29 -0.16 -5.50 8.36
N SER A 30 -0.61 -4.79 7.33
CA SER A 30 -1.23 -3.48 7.51
C SER A 30 -2.53 -3.58 8.33
N ALA A 31 -3.35 -4.62 8.09
CA ALA A 31 -4.55 -4.88 8.87
C ALA A 31 -4.22 -5.15 10.34
N ALA A 32 -3.21 -5.99 10.61
CA ALA A 32 -2.77 -6.31 11.97
C ALA A 32 -2.21 -5.08 12.72
N ILE A 33 -1.50 -4.18 12.03
CA ILE A 33 -0.93 -2.96 12.61
C ILE A 33 -2.01 -1.89 12.85
N SER A 34 -3.07 -1.85 12.03
CA SER A 34 -4.07 -0.78 12.08
C SER A 34 -4.84 -0.72 13.42
N GLY A 35 -5.13 -1.87 14.02
CA GLY A 35 -5.79 -1.96 15.34
C GLY A 35 -5.00 -1.30 16.48
N PRO A 36 -3.78 -1.78 16.79
CA PRO A 36 -2.95 -1.18 17.84
C PRO A 36 -2.56 0.26 17.51
N THR A 37 -2.41 0.64 16.24
CA THR A 37 -2.10 2.03 15.88
C THR A 37 -3.23 2.98 16.27
N ILE A 38 -4.48 2.57 16.07
CA ILE A 38 -5.65 3.39 16.42
C ILE A 38 -5.82 3.47 17.93
N GLU A 39 -5.57 2.37 18.64
CA GLU A 39 -5.60 2.36 20.11
C GLU A 39 -4.47 3.19 20.72
N TYR A 40 -3.29 3.20 20.11
CA TYR A 40 -2.19 4.06 20.54
C TYR A 40 -2.46 5.55 20.28
N LEU A 41 -3.04 5.91 19.13
CA LEU A 41 -3.30 7.32 18.80
C LEU A 41 -4.56 7.89 19.46
N PHE A 42 -5.59 7.06 19.67
CA PHE A 42 -6.93 7.50 20.09
C PHE A 42 -7.50 6.70 21.26
N GLY A 43 -6.72 5.87 21.94
CA GLY A 43 -7.19 5.02 23.05
C GLY A 43 -7.79 5.81 24.22
N ASP A 44 -7.29 7.02 24.47
CA ASP A 44 -7.80 7.92 25.51
C ASP A 44 -8.99 8.80 25.05
N LEU A 45 -9.30 8.77 23.75
CA LEU A 45 -10.38 9.58 23.18
C LEU A 45 -11.67 8.76 23.10
N ASN A 46 -12.74 9.29 23.69
CA ASN A 46 -14.08 8.70 23.65
C ASN A 46 -14.73 8.89 22.26
N ILE A 47 -14.11 8.33 21.23
CA ILE A 47 -14.59 8.39 19.84
C ILE A 47 -15.56 7.24 19.55
N ASN A 48 -16.64 7.57 18.84
CA ASN A 48 -17.61 6.57 18.36
C ASN A 48 -16.92 5.44 17.58
N GLY A 49 -17.32 4.20 17.79
CA GLY A 49 -16.74 3.02 17.13
C GLY A 49 -16.76 3.10 15.60
N PHE A 50 -17.78 3.74 15.02
CA PHE A 50 -17.85 4.00 13.58
C PHE A 50 -16.77 4.98 13.10
N LEU A 51 -16.50 6.04 13.87
CA LEU A 51 -15.46 7.01 13.55
C LEU A 51 -14.07 6.39 13.70
N LYS A 52 -13.87 5.56 14.73
CA LYS A 52 -12.66 4.76 14.94
C LYS A 52 -12.35 3.87 13.72
N PHE A 53 -13.37 3.23 13.14
CA PHE A 53 -13.24 2.43 11.93
C PHE A 53 -12.86 3.25 10.69
N ILE A 54 -13.49 4.43 10.48
CA ILE A 54 -13.11 5.32 9.37
C ILE A 54 -11.66 5.79 9.51
N LEU A 55 -11.26 6.23 10.71
CA LEU A 55 -9.87 6.61 10.98
C LEU A 55 -8.90 5.45 10.74
N GLN A 56 -9.28 4.23 11.14
CA GLN A 56 -8.49 3.03 10.89
C GLN A 56 -8.25 2.80 9.39
N LEU A 57 -9.28 2.98 8.56
CA LEU A 57 -9.15 2.90 7.10
C LEU A 57 -8.30 4.03 6.50
N ILE A 58 -8.33 5.22 7.10
CA ILE A 58 -7.48 6.33 6.68
C ILE A 58 -6.01 6.08 7.04
N ILE A 59 -5.73 5.51 8.22
CA ILE A 59 -4.36 5.23 8.71
C ILE A 59 -3.74 3.99 8.05
N ILE A 60 -4.53 2.93 7.81
CA ILE A 60 -4.02 1.72 7.15
C ILE A 60 -3.50 2.02 5.74
N MET A 61 -4.10 2.99 5.04
CA MET A 61 -3.72 3.37 3.69
C MET A 61 -2.27 3.86 3.55
N PRO A 62 -1.80 4.90 4.28
CA PRO A 62 -0.41 5.33 4.22
C PRO A 62 0.56 4.27 4.72
N ILE A 63 0.21 3.52 5.79
CA ILE A 63 1.03 2.41 6.29
C ILE A 63 1.25 1.37 5.19
N TYR A 64 0.19 1.02 4.46
CA TYR A 64 0.25 0.08 3.36
C TYR A 64 1.15 0.57 2.21
N GLN A 65 1.16 1.86 1.87
CA GLN A 65 2.07 2.39 0.85
C GLN A 65 3.55 2.22 1.23
N VAL A 66 3.89 2.46 2.50
CA VAL A 66 5.26 2.29 3.02
C VAL A 66 5.65 0.81 3.02
N LEU A 67 4.75 -0.06 3.48
CA LEU A 67 4.97 -1.52 3.46
C LEU A 67 5.20 -2.04 2.04
N LEU A 68 4.41 -1.60 1.06
CA LEU A 68 4.60 -2.00 -0.34
C LEU A 68 5.98 -1.63 -0.89
N LEU A 69 6.49 -0.44 -0.55
CA LEU A 69 7.83 -0.02 -0.94
C LEU A 69 8.91 -0.85 -0.24
N PHE A 70 8.72 -1.12 1.06
CA PHE A 70 9.65 -1.90 1.87
C PHE A 70 9.76 -3.35 1.37
N PHE A 71 8.65 -4.06 1.20
CA PHE A 71 8.66 -5.41 0.65
C PHE A 71 9.05 -5.41 -0.83
N GLY A 72 8.64 -4.39 -1.60
CA GLY A 72 9.11 -4.20 -2.97
C GLY A 72 10.63 -4.10 -3.06
N PHE A 73 11.28 -3.46 -2.08
CA PHE A 73 12.74 -3.42 -1.96
C PHE A 73 13.33 -4.80 -1.65
N ILE A 74 12.78 -5.51 -0.65
CA ILE A 74 13.24 -6.86 -0.25
C ILE A 74 13.22 -7.85 -1.43
N PHE A 75 12.17 -7.81 -2.24
CA PHE A 75 11.99 -8.74 -3.36
C PHE A 75 12.61 -8.23 -4.69
N PHE A 76 13.41 -7.16 -4.65
CA PHE A 76 14.00 -6.51 -5.84
C PHE A 76 12.97 -6.05 -6.89
N GLN A 77 11.71 -5.84 -6.48
CA GLN A 77 10.60 -5.37 -7.31
C GLN A 77 10.25 -3.90 -7.05
N PHE A 78 11.17 -3.14 -6.46
CA PHE A 78 10.94 -1.76 -6.02
C PHE A 78 10.40 -0.86 -7.13
N ASN A 79 10.97 -0.91 -8.34
CA ASN A 79 10.51 -0.08 -9.47
C ASN A 79 9.04 -0.31 -9.84
N PHE A 80 8.54 -1.54 -9.70
CA PHE A 80 7.15 -1.86 -9.96
C PHE A 80 6.24 -1.25 -8.89
N PHE A 81 6.56 -1.51 -7.61
CA PHE A 81 5.78 -0.98 -6.49
C PHE A 81 5.87 0.54 -6.37
N PHE A 82 7.01 1.14 -6.67
CA PHE A 82 7.19 2.59 -6.70
C PHE A 82 6.30 3.25 -7.77
N LYS A 83 6.20 2.67 -8.97
CA LYS A 83 5.25 3.13 -10.00
C LYS A 83 3.79 2.96 -9.53
N PHE A 84 3.49 1.87 -8.83
CA PHE A 84 2.18 1.62 -8.25
C PHE A 84 1.81 2.68 -7.19
N VAL A 85 2.71 2.97 -6.24
CA VAL A 85 2.54 4.00 -5.21
C VAL A 85 2.44 5.40 -5.84
N LYS A 86 3.29 5.73 -6.82
CA LYS A 86 3.22 7.03 -7.55
C LYS A 86 1.85 7.21 -8.23
N LYS A 87 1.29 6.14 -8.80
CA LYS A 87 -0.07 6.16 -9.39
C LYS A 87 -1.15 6.30 -8.31
N PHE A 88 -0.99 5.63 -7.17
CA PHE A 88 -1.92 5.72 -6.04
C PHE A 88 -1.92 7.13 -5.43
N MET A 89 -0.75 7.72 -5.16
CA MET A 89 -0.64 9.10 -4.66
C MET A 89 -1.22 10.14 -5.64
N LYS A 90 -1.12 9.91 -6.95
CA LYS A 90 -1.81 10.74 -7.96
C LYS A 90 -3.34 10.69 -7.79
N LEU A 91 -3.91 9.55 -7.42
CA LEU A 91 -5.34 9.39 -7.19
C LEU A 91 -5.82 10.11 -5.92
N PHE A 92 -4.99 10.14 -4.88
CA PHE A 92 -5.26 10.84 -3.61
C PHE A 92 -5.06 12.37 -3.68
N GLY A 93 -4.89 12.94 -4.87
CA GLY A 93 -4.74 14.39 -5.06
C GLY A 93 -3.32 14.92 -4.82
N PHE A 94 -2.38 14.10 -4.35
CA PHE A 94 -0.96 14.43 -4.25
C PHE A 94 -0.19 14.32 -5.57
N GLY A 95 -0.91 14.26 -6.70
CA GLY A 95 -0.29 14.20 -8.03
C GLY A 95 0.57 15.42 -8.39
N PHE A 96 0.41 16.53 -7.67
CA PHE A 96 1.20 17.75 -7.83
C PHE A 96 2.68 17.57 -7.44
N LEU A 97 3.00 16.70 -6.46
CA LEU A 97 4.38 16.45 -6.00
C LEU A 97 5.24 15.63 -6.99
N PHE A 98 4.62 15.08 -8.03
CA PHE A 98 5.26 14.16 -8.97
C PHE A 98 5.13 14.61 -10.43
N ARG A 99 5.01 15.92 -10.62
CA ARG A 99 5.01 16.56 -11.93
C ARG A 99 6.46 16.70 -12.41
N ASP A 100 7.00 15.57 -12.89
CA ASP A 100 8.08 15.52 -13.88
C ASP A 100 7.45 15.56 -15.28
#